data_AF-A0A2W5GKM0-F1
#
_entry.id   AF-A0A2W5GKM0-F1
#
_cell.length_a   1.000
_cell.length_b   1.000
_cell.length_c   1.000
_cell.angle_alpha   90.00
_cell.angle_beta   90.00
_cell.angle_gamma   90.00
#
_symmetry.space_group_name_H-M   'P 1'
#
loop_
_entity.id
_entity.type
_entity.pdbx_description
1 polymer ?
#
loop_
_entity_poly.entity_id
_entity_poly.type
_entity_poly.pdbx_seq_one_letter_code
_entity_poly.pdbx_strand_id
1 'polypeptide(L)'
;MQLRHSPFLMYSDGQGNIYEDQTLYTVGREGWDAFEVPLEDWIELPDGGNLYELPGRRGIGIDVKTGEMRLCEKGWAVAAFIPPAHTGLFLAAYETIEDAPTLPLFCYTAAGWYNEKYYVPAVRIEQDIRQECAGYDAELVQEGSQYLKEKYPNNRLVQHLMDNCVDAYECPAARNFALSRWECPIPSSPACNANCIGCISFQPEEETIVSTQDRLTFKPTAEEIIEYTVPHLENAPYPIVSFGQGCEGEPLLMWETIRESIIAIRSKTDKGSININTNGSKPDAVKKLCEVGLDSIRVSLNSAQKSIYTAYYRPNNYQFEDIVQSLKVMRHYNKWASINYFVFPGMTDTDAEYEAL
;
A
#
# COMPACT_ATOMS: atom_id res chain seq x y z
N MET A 1 -26.17 8.66 5.67
CA MET A 1 -27.07 8.94 6.82
C MET A 1 -26.18 9.47 7.92
N GLN A 2 -26.45 10.62 8.53
CA GLN A 2 -25.54 11.16 9.56
C GLN A 2 -25.71 10.34 10.86
N LEU A 3 -24.61 9.80 11.39
CA LEU A 3 -24.62 9.08 12.67
C LEU A 3 -25.05 10.03 13.79
N ARG A 4 -25.81 9.50 14.77
CA ARG A 4 -26.25 10.28 15.96
C ARG A 4 -25.34 10.09 17.17
N HIS A 5 -24.52 9.06 17.14
CA HIS A 5 -23.55 8.69 18.14
C HIS A 5 -22.46 7.86 17.46
N SER A 6 -21.31 7.69 18.12
CA SER A 6 -20.25 6.81 17.62
C SER A 6 -20.77 5.37 17.49
N PRO A 7 -20.32 4.58 16.50
CA PRO A 7 -20.66 3.15 16.43
C PRO A 7 -20.27 2.41 17.71
N PHE A 8 -20.88 1.24 17.94
CA PHE A 8 -20.53 0.42 19.10
C PHE A 8 -19.20 -0.30 18.87
N LEU A 9 -18.44 -0.43 19.95
CA LEU A 9 -17.19 -1.17 19.97
C LEU A 9 -17.44 -2.62 19.58
N MET A 10 -16.60 -3.17 18.70
CA MET A 10 -16.63 -4.57 18.34
C MET A 10 -15.60 -5.37 19.12
N TYR A 11 -15.92 -6.62 19.43
CA TYR A 11 -14.99 -7.57 20.00
C TYR A 11 -15.09 -8.94 19.32
N SER A 12 -13.97 -9.65 19.27
CA SER A 12 -13.90 -11.04 18.81
C SER A 12 -13.91 -12.03 19.98
N ASP A 13 -14.54 -13.18 19.80
CA ASP A 13 -14.56 -14.27 20.77
C ASP A 13 -13.33 -15.21 20.68
N GLY A 14 -12.39 -14.96 19.77
CA GLY A 14 -11.23 -15.82 19.53
C GLY A 14 -11.53 -17.06 18.69
N GLN A 15 -12.77 -17.23 18.22
CA GLN A 15 -13.23 -18.37 17.41
C GLN A 15 -13.68 -17.91 16.01
N GLY A 16 -13.37 -16.67 15.64
CA GLY A 16 -13.71 -16.08 14.35
C GLY A 16 -15.07 -15.39 14.31
N ASN A 17 -15.76 -15.25 15.45
CA ASN A 17 -17.01 -14.48 15.52
C ASN A 17 -16.76 -13.09 16.11
N ILE A 18 -17.38 -12.09 15.49
CA ILE A 18 -17.30 -10.69 15.93
C ILE A 18 -18.70 -10.25 16.40
N TYR A 19 -18.73 -9.56 17.53
CA TYR A 19 -19.94 -9.04 18.17
C TYR A 19 -19.76 -7.58 18.54
N GLU A 20 -20.86 -6.85 18.68
CA GLU A 20 -20.84 -5.50 19.24
C GLU A 20 -21.03 -5.51 20.77
N ASP A 21 -20.29 -4.65 21.46
CA ASP A 21 -20.57 -4.28 22.84
C ASP A 21 -21.42 -3.01 22.89
N GLN A 22 -22.75 -3.17 22.98
CA GLN A 22 -23.69 -2.05 23.06
C GLN A 22 -23.54 -1.18 24.33
N THR A 23 -22.63 -1.55 25.25
CA THR A 23 -22.29 -0.74 26.42
C THR A 23 -21.10 0.19 26.18
N LEU A 24 -20.44 0.10 25.02
CA LEU A 24 -19.24 0.86 24.68
C LEU A 24 -19.34 1.48 23.28
N TYR A 25 -19.07 2.77 23.19
CA TYR A 25 -18.80 3.44 21.92
C TYR A 25 -17.34 3.25 21.51
N THR A 26 -17.11 3.05 20.21
CA THR A 26 -15.76 2.95 19.65
C THR A 26 -15.04 4.29 19.76
N VAL A 27 -13.76 4.23 20.11
CA VAL A 27 -12.81 5.34 20.06
C VAL A 27 -11.67 5.03 19.09
N GLY A 28 -11.00 6.08 18.64
CA GLY A 28 -9.82 6.01 17.79
C GLY A 28 -8.56 6.21 18.62
N ARG A 29 -7.41 5.77 18.10
CA ARG A 29 -6.09 6.03 18.67
C ARG A 29 -5.23 6.82 17.70
N GLU A 30 -4.61 7.86 18.21
CA GLU A 30 -3.52 8.61 17.56
C GLU A 30 -2.30 8.50 18.46
N GLY A 31 -1.17 8.06 17.92
CA GLY A 31 0.03 7.83 18.73
C GLY A 31 -0.26 6.88 19.89
N TRP A 32 -0.15 7.36 21.13
CA TRP A 32 -0.37 6.56 22.34
C TRP A 32 -1.72 6.79 23.02
N ASP A 33 -2.49 7.77 22.56
CA ASP A 33 -3.68 8.26 23.26
C ASP A 33 -4.96 7.88 22.51
N ALA A 34 -6.02 7.62 23.27
CA ALA A 34 -7.34 7.31 22.75
C ALA A 34 -8.22 8.57 22.72
N PHE A 35 -8.99 8.73 21.65
CA PHE A 35 -9.80 9.92 21.38
C PHE A 35 -11.20 9.53 20.90
N GLU A 36 -12.18 10.36 21.25
CA GLU A 36 -13.46 10.34 20.55
C GLU A 36 -13.25 10.64 19.06
N VAL A 37 -13.84 9.81 18.20
CA VAL A 37 -13.80 10.02 16.76
C VAL A 37 -14.97 10.93 16.37
N PRO A 38 -14.74 12.04 15.64
CA PRO A 38 -15.82 12.88 15.10
C PRO A 38 -16.84 12.08 14.28
N LEU A 39 -18.13 12.42 14.40
CA LEU A 39 -19.20 11.65 13.76
C LEU A 39 -19.15 11.71 12.23
N GLU A 40 -18.61 12.80 11.70
CA GLU A 40 -18.41 13.07 10.28
C GLU A 40 -17.29 12.23 9.65
N ASP A 41 -16.36 11.71 10.44
CA ASP A 41 -15.20 10.96 9.96
C ASP A 41 -15.53 9.47 9.73
N TRP A 42 -16.64 9.00 10.29
CA TRP A 42 -17.10 7.64 10.10
C TRP A 42 -17.75 7.45 8.72
N ILE A 43 -17.16 6.57 7.93
CA ILE A 43 -17.76 6.04 6.70
C ILE A 43 -18.10 4.57 6.87
N GLU A 44 -19.05 4.07 6.09
CA GLU A 44 -19.26 2.63 5.98
C GLU A 44 -17.96 1.97 5.48
N LEU A 45 -17.57 0.83 6.07
CA LEU A 45 -16.38 0.10 5.65
C LEU A 45 -16.47 -0.17 4.13
N PRO A 46 -15.55 0.39 3.31
CA PRO A 46 -15.68 0.27 1.87
C PRO A 46 -15.48 -1.18 1.38
N ASP A 47 -16.06 -1.50 0.22
CA ASP A 47 -15.95 -2.82 -0.39
C ASP A 47 -14.48 -3.25 -0.59
N GLY A 48 -14.17 -4.48 -0.19
CA GLY A 48 -12.79 -5.01 -0.15
C GLY A 48 -12.06 -4.75 1.18
N GLY A 49 -12.69 -4.02 2.12
CA GLY A 49 -12.24 -3.94 3.50
C GLY A 49 -12.43 -5.27 4.25
N ASN A 50 -11.59 -5.49 5.26
CA ASN A 50 -11.61 -6.70 6.08
C ASN A 50 -11.51 -6.34 7.57
N LEU A 51 -12.06 -7.19 8.43
CA LEU A 51 -11.90 -7.07 9.88
C LEU A 51 -10.77 -7.98 10.37
N TYR A 52 -10.05 -7.49 11.38
CA TYR A 52 -8.96 -8.22 12.02
C TYR A 52 -9.23 -8.34 13.51
N GLU A 53 -9.20 -9.58 14.00
CA GLU A 53 -9.00 -9.84 15.41
C GLU A 53 -7.58 -9.39 15.82
N LEU A 54 -7.47 -8.80 17.01
CA LEU A 54 -6.21 -8.43 17.62
C LEU A 54 -5.98 -9.29 18.88
N PRO A 55 -5.40 -10.51 18.75
CA PRO A 55 -5.21 -11.40 19.89
C PRO A 55 -4.41 -10.76 21.01
N GLY A 56 -4.81 -11.01 22.26
CA GLY A 56 -4.16 -10.46 23.45
C GLY A 56 -4.30 -8.94 23.58
N ARG A 57 -5.31 -8.33 22.96
CA ARG A 57 -5.57 -6.89 23.07
C ARG A 57 -7.02 -6.66 23.44
N ARG A 58 -7.27 -5.84 24.47
CA ARG A 58 -8.62 -5.47 24.91
C ARG A 58 -8.96 -4.10 24.34
N GLY A 59 -10.09 -3.99 23.64
CA GLY A 59 -10.51 -2.72 23.04
C GLY A 59 -10.80 -1.68 24.12
N ILE A 60 -10.39 -0.44 23.89
CA ILE A 60 -10.78 0.71 24.72
C ILE A 60 -12.04 1.30 24.10
N GLY A 61 -13.04 1.63 24.91
CA GLY A 61 -14.26 2.29 24.47
C GLY A 61 -14.80 3.25 25.52
N ILE A 62 -15.76 4.09 25.15
CA ILE A 62 -16.45 5.00 26.06
C ILE A 62 -17.76 4.36 26.52
N ASP A 63 -17.95 4.26 27.84
CA ASP A 63 -19.17 3.71 28.41
C ASP A 63 -20.39 4.58 28.07
N VAL A 64 -21.42 3.96 27.49
CA VAL A 64 -22.62 4.66 27.00
C VAL A 64 -23.45 5.32 28.12
N LYS A 65 -23.23 4.93 29.39
CA LYS A 65 -23.95 5.49 30.54
C LYS A 65 -23.12 6.52 31.29
N THR A 66 -21.84 6.24 31.54
CA THR A 66 -21.00 7.11 32.37
C THR A 66 -20.22 8.14 31.56
N GLY A 67 -19.96 7.87 30.27
CA GLY A 67 -19.06 8.67 29.44
C GLY A 67 -17.58 8.47 29.74
N GLU A 68 -17.23 7.52 30.62
CA GLU A 68 -15.84 7.24 30.97
C GLU A 68 -15.23 6.19 30.03
N MET A 69 -13.93 6.32 29.74
CA MET A 69 -13.20 5.30 29.00
C MET A 69 -12.96 4.07 29.87
N ARG A 70 -13.19 2.88 29.30
CA ARG A 70 -12.85 1.61 29.93
C ARG A 70 -12.55 0.53 28.89
N LEU A 71 -11.97 -0.57 29.36
CA LEU A 71 -11.73 -1.75 28.54
C LEU A 71 -13.02 -2.52 28.27
N CYS A 72 -13.07 -3.12 27.08
CA CYS A 72 -13.98 -4.21 26.75
C CYS A 72 -13.46 -5.51 27.37
N GLU A 73 -14.25 -6.12 28.25
CA GLU A 73 -13.89 -7.38 28.94
C GLU A 73 -14.47 -8.62 28.26
N LYS A 74 -15.23 -8.45 27.17
CA LYS A 74 -15.97 -9.54 26.51
C LYS A 74 -15.14 -10.36 25.53
N GLY A 75 -14.01 -9.83 25.06
CA GLY A 75 -13.18 -10.49 24.07
C GLY A 75 -12.04 -9.60 23.55
N TRP A 76 -11.49 -9.97 22.39
CA TRP A 76 -10.37 -9.29 21.77
C TRP A 76 -10.80 -8.08 20.95
N ALA A 77 -9.94 -7.07 20.91
CA ALA A 77 -10.14 -5.88 20.08
C ALA A 77 -10.25 -6.28 18.60
N VAL A 78 -11.04 -5.50 17.86
CA VAL A 78 -11.22 -5.65 16.41
C VAL A 78 -10.75 -4.37 15.73
N ALA A 79 -9.98 -4.54 14.65
CA ALA A 79 -9.58 -3.47 13.75
C ALA A 79 -10.11 -3.74 12.33
N ALA A 80 -9.93 -2.78 11.43
CA ALA A 80 -10.23 -2.94 10.03
C ALA A 80 -9.04 -2.58 9.13
N PHE A 81 -8.89 -3.37 8.06
CA PHE A 81 -8.21 -2.95 6.85
C PHE A 81 -9.18 -2.16 5.97
N ILE A 82 -8.71 -1.00 5.53
CA ILE A 82 -9.40 -0.19 4.54
C ILE A 82 -8.77 -0.43 3.16
N PRO A 83 -9.59 -0.60 2.11
CA PRO A 83 -9.07 -0.86 0.77
C PRO A 83 -8.40 0.39 0.17
N PRO A 84 -7.69 0.26 -0.97
CA PRO A 84 -7.15 1.39 -1.72
C PRO A 84 -8.18 2.51 -1.95
N ALA A 85 -7.67 3.70 -2.28
CA ALA A 85 -8.42 4.96 -2.40
C ALA A 85 -8.90 5.60 -1.09
N HIS A 86 -8.69 4.97 0.07
CA HIS A 86 -9.08 5.50 1.37
C HIS A 86 -7.87 5.64 2.31
N THR A 87 -7.91 6.66 3.16
CA THR A 87 -6.92 6.92 4.20
C THR A 87 -7.58 6.82 5.57
N GLY A 88 -7.01 6.00 6.45
CA GLY A 88 -7.50 5.80 7.80
C GLY A 88 -7.06 6.95 8.69
N LEU A 89 -7.99 7.46 9.49
CA LEU A 89 -7.78 8.63 10.33
C LEU A 89 -7.38 8.24 11.76
N PHE A 90 -7.80 7.06 12.23
CA PHE A 90 -7.48 6.58 13.57
C PHE A 90 -7.11 5.10 13.57
N LEU A 91 -6.16 4.73 14.43
CA LEU A 91 -5.84 3.35 14.73
C LEU A 91 -6.85 2.76 15.73
N ALA A 92 -6.98 1.43 15.76
CA ALA A 92 -7.74 0.77 16.80
C ALA A 92 -7.13 1.05 18.18
N ALA A 93 -7.98 1.48 19.11
CA ALA A 93 -7.60 1.74 20.49
C ALA A 93 -7.72 0.47 21.32
N TYR A 94 -6.62 0.04 21.92
CA TYR A 94 -6.58 -1.15 22.75
C TYR A 94 -5.49 -1.07 23.83
N GLU A 95 -5.67 -1.86 24.88
CA GLU A 95 -4.60 -2.19 25.82
C GLU A 95 -4.06 -3.58 25.50
N THR A 96 -2.73 -3.71 25.46
CA THR A 96 -2.04 -4.98 25.19
C THR A 96 -1.82 -5.72 26.51
N ILE A 97 -2.27 -6.96 26.62
CA ILE A 97 -1.98 -7.78 27.81
C ILE A 97 -0.57 -8.37 27.76
N GLU A 98 -0.09 -8.88 28.89
CA GLU A 98 1.15 -9.65 28.96
C GLU A 98 1.09 -10.85 27.97
N ASP A 99 2.22 -11.15 27.34
CA ASP A 99 2.38 -12.22 26.34
C ASP A 99 1.54 -12.11 25.05
N ALA A 100 0.93 -10.96 24.78
CA ALA A 100 0.23 -10.75 23.51
C ALA A 100 1.19 -10.91 22.31
N PRO A 101 0.78 -11.61 21.24
CA PRO A 101 1.65 -11.82 20.09
C PRO A 101 1.93 -10.51 19.36
N THR A 102 3.09 -10.46 18.69
CA THR A 102 3.38 -9.46 17.68
C THR A 102 2.42 -9.62 16.52
N LEU A 103 1.75 -8.54 16.13
CA LEU A 103 0.84 -8.54 15.00
C LEU A 103 1.62 -8.40 13.68
N PRO A 104 1.10 -8.94 12.57
CA PRO A 104 1.61 -8.65 11.24
C PRO A 104 1.66 -7.13 10.94
N LEU A 105 2.42 -6.75 9.93
CA LEU A 105 2.57 -5.34 9.53
C LEU A 105 1.40 -4.88 8.65
N PHE A 106 0.21 -4.81 9.24
CA PHE A 106 -0.99 -4.30 8.60
C PHE A 106 -1.43 -2.95 9.17
N CYS A 107 -2.33 -2.29 8.45
CA CYS A 107 -3.04 -1.12 8.95
C CYS A 107 -4.19 -1.58 9.84
N TYR A 108 -4.12 -1.22 11.13
CA TYR A 108 -5.13 -1.57 12.12
C TYR A 108 -6.03 -0.37 12.43
N THR A 109 -6.90 -0.01 11.47
CA THR A 109 -7.82 1.13 11.60
C THR A 109 -8.88 0.82 12.66
N ALA A 110 -9.32 1.82 13.42
CA ALA A 110 -10.47 1.65 14.32
C ALA A 110 -11.71 1.20 13.53
N ALA A 111 -12.54 0.36 14.15
CA ALA A 111 -13.75 -0.13 13.53
C ALA A 111 -14.88 -0.23 14.57
N GLY A 112 -16.10 0.04 14.14
CA GLY A 112 -17.27 -0.13 14.98
C GLY A 112 -18.49 -0.61 14.19
N TRP A 113 -19.50 -1.05 14.92
CA TRP A 113 -20.72 -1.60 14.35
C TRP A 113 -21.93 -0.76 14.73
N TYR A 114 -22.77 -0.47 13.75
CA TYR A 114 -24.05 0.18 14.01
C TYR A 114 -25.06 -0.12 12.90
N ASN A 115 -26.29 -0.45 13.28
CA ASN A 115 -27.41 -0.61 12.34
C ASN A 115 -27.08 -1.52 11.14
N GLU A 116 -26.58 -2.72 11.43
CA GLU A 116 -26.22 -3.77 10.45
C GLU A 116 -25.07 -3.42 9.52
N LYS A 117 -24.23 -2.44 9.91
CA LYS A 117 -23.10 -1.98 9.10
C LYS A 117 -21.83 -1.79 9.93
N TYR A 118 -20.70 -2.07 9.29
CA TYR A 118 -19.37 -1.72 9.79
C TYR A 118 -19.03 -0.30 9.40
N TYR A 119 -18.42 0.43 10.32
CA TYR A 119 -17.93 1.78 10.12
C TYR A 119 -16.46 1.88 10.49
N VAL A 120 -15.74 2.72 9.76
CA VAL A 120 -14.33 3.04 9.99
C VAL A 120 -14.13 4.55 9.86
N PRO A 121 -13.22 5.15 10.65
CA PRO A 121 -12.86 6.54 10.47
C PRO A 121 -11.87 6.67 9.32
N ALA A 122 -12.36 7.09 8.17
CA ALA A 122 -11.56 7.16 6.96
C ALA A 122 -12.11 8.19 5.98
N VAL A 123 -11.22 8.73 5.16
CA VAL A 123 -11.56 9.64 4.06
C VAL A 123 -11.16 9.01 2.72
N ARG A 124 -12.03 9.15 1.72
CA ARG A 124 -11.70 8.77 0.33
C ARG A 124 -10.84 9.85 -0.30
N ILE A 125 -9.65 9.48 -0.76
CA ILE A 125 -8.64 10.38 -1.34
C ILE A 125 -8.44 10.19 -2.85
N GLU A 126 -8.91 9.08 -3.43
CA GLU A 126 -8.81 8.78 -4.85
C GLU A 126 -10.20 8.48 -5.41
N GLN A 127 -10.52 9.05 -6.57
CA GLN A 127 -11.81 8.84 -7.25
C GLN A 127 -11.70 7.83 -8.38
N ASP A 128 -10.49 7.53 -8.86
CA ASP A 128 -10.23 6.58 -9.91
C ASP A 128 -10.56 5.14 -9.44
N ILE A 129 -11.36 4.44 -10.25
CA ILE A 129 -11.90 3.11 -9.95
C ILE A 129 -10.93 1.97 -10.26
N ARG A 130 -9.75 2.27 -10.82
CA ARG A 130 -8.84 1.26 -11.40
C ARG A 130 -8.33 0.19 -10.45
N GLN A 131 -8.41 0.44 -9.15
CA GLN A 131 -7.98 -0.49 -8.10
C GLN A 131 -9.14 -0.92 -7.19
N GLU A 132 -10.38 -0.62 -7.56
CA GLU A 132 -11.55 -1.01 -6.77
C GLU A 132 -11.83 -2.51 -6.88
N CYS A 133 -12.13 -3.13 -5.75
CA CYS A 133 -12.37 -4.57 -5.64
C CYS A 133 -13.46 -5.07 -6.62
N ALA A 134 -14.53 -4.29 -6.80
CA ALA A 134 -15.65 -4.61 -7.67
C ALA A 134 -15.25 -4.79 -9.14
N GLY A 135 -14.10 -4.23 -9.56
CA GLY A 135 -13.61 -4.35 -10.93
C GLY A 135 -12.96 -5.70 -11.26
N TYR A 136 -12.71 -6.58 -10.28
CA TYR A 136 -11.92 -7.80 -10.45
C TYR A 136 -12.79 -9.06 -10.41
N ASP A 137 -13.27 -9.48 -11.59
CA ASP A 137 -13.91 -10.79 -11.76
C ASP A 137 -12.86 -11.90 -11.66
N ALA A 138 -13.08 -12.86 -10.75
CA ALA A 138 -12.11 -13.91 -10.45
C ALA A 138 -11.90 -14.87 -11.64
N GLU A 139 -12.96 -15.20 -12.38
CA GLU A 139 -12.88 -16.12 -13.53
C GLU A 139 -12.09 -15.46 -14.66
N LEU A 140 -12.42 -14.21 -15.00
CA LEU A 140 -11.71 -13.47 -16.05
C LEU A 140 -10.24 -13.21 -15.70
N VAL A 141 -9.93 -12.93 -14.43
CA VAL A 141 -8.54 -12.78 -13.97
C VAL A 141 -7.76 -14.08 -14.16
N GLN A 142 -8.35 -15.23 -13.81
CA GLN A 142 -7.70 -16.53 -13.93
C GLN A 142 -7.53 -16.96 -15.39
N GLU A 143 -8.54 -16.74 -16.25
CA GLU A 143 -8.43 -16.95 -17.70
C GLU A 143 -7.32 -16.09 -18.31
N GLY A 144 -7.27 -14.80 -17.95
CA GLY A 144 -6.23 -13.88 -18.40
C GLY A 144 -4.83 -14.28 -17.92
N SER A 145 -4.73 -14.74 -16.67
CA SER A 145 -3.49 -15.26 -16.09
C SER A 145 -2.96 -16.46 -16.88
N GLN A 146 -3.82 -17.44 -17.15
CA GLN A 146 -3.47 -18.62 -17.92
C GLN A 146 -3.07 -18.26 -19.37
N TYR A 147 -3.83 -17.39 -20.03
CA TYR A 147 -3.51 -16.92 -21.38
C TYR A 147 -2.13 -16.26 -21.44
N LEU A 148 -1.81 -15.40 -20.48
CA LEU A 148 -0.51 -14.71 -20.44
C LEU A 148 0.64 -15.69 -20.22
N LYS A 149 0.48 -16.69 -19.36
CA LYS A 149 1.49 -17.74 -19.15
C LYS A 149 1.76 -18.56 -20.40
N GLU A 150 0.71 -18.91 -21.15
CA GLU A 150 0.82 -19.64 -22.42
C GLU A 150 1.42 -18.80 -23.54
N LYS A 151 1.11 -17.50 -23.58
CA LYS A 151 1.63 -16.56 -24.58
C LYS A 151 3.11 -16.23 -24.36
N TYR A 152 3.54 -16.17 -23.10
CA TYR A 152 4.91 -15.80 -22.71
C TYR A 152 5.57 -16.89 -21.84
N PRO A 153 5.71 -18.13 -22.35
CA PRO A 153 6.10 -19.28 -21.53
C PRO A 153 7.54 -19.20 -21.01
N ASN A 154 8.41 -18.44 -21.68
CA ASN A 154 9.81 -18.28 -21.32
C ASN A 154 10.10 -16.96 -20.60
N ASN A 155 9.09 -16.10 -20.39
CA ASN A 155 9.27 -14.79 -19.78
C ASN A 155 9.11 -14.89 -18.26
N ARG A 156 10.22 -14.77 -17.52
CA ARG A 156 10.21 -14.97 -16.06
C ARG A 156 9.40 -13.92 -15.32
N LEU A 157 9.31 -12.70 -15.85
CA LEU A 157 8.48 -11.65 -15.27
C LEU A 157 7.00 -12.00 -15.38
N VAL A 158 6.54 -12.45 -16.56
CA VAL A 158 5.14 -12.85 -16.72
C VAL A 158 4.80 -14.03 -15.81
N GLN A 159 5.67 -15.04 -15.71
CA GLN A 159 5.45 -16.15 -14.78
C GLN A 159 5.35 -15.66 -13.32
N HIS A 160 6.29 -14.81 -12.87
CA HIS A 160 6.24 -14.22 -11.52
C HIS A 160 4.97 -13.39 -11.27
N LEU A 161 4.56 -12.57 -12.24
CA LEU A 161 3.35 -11.75 -12.11
C LEU A 161 2.09 -12.60 -12.01
N MET A 162 2.01 -13.69 -12.77
CA MET A 162 0.82 -14.54 -12.78
C MET A 162 0.81 -15.49 -11.58
N ASP A 163 1.89 -16.24 -11.35
CA ASP A 163 1.93 -17.28 -10.30
C ASP A 163 2.02 -16.70 -8.88
N ASN A 164 2.67 -15.55 -8.69
CA ASN A 164 2.81 -14.95 -7.37
C ASN A 164 1.88 -13.75 -7.21
N CYS A 165 1.96 -12.77 -8.11
CA CYS A 165 1.27 -11.50 -7.88
C CYS A 165 -0.25 -11.60 -8.09
N VAL A 166 -0.73 -12.36 -9.08
CA VAL A 166 -2.17 -12.60 -9.25
C VAL A 166 -2.65 -13.65 -8.25
N ASP A 167 -2.02 -14.83 -8.22
CA ASP A 167 -2.59 -15.99 -7.52
C ASP A 167 -2.33 -15.96 -5.99
N ALA A 168 -1.17 -15.48 -5.53
CA ALA A 168 -0.83 -15.49 -4.10
C ALA A 168 -1.06 -14.15 -3.40
N TYR A 169 -0.74 -13.05 -4.07
CA TYR A 169 -0.80 -11.70 -3.46
C TYR A 169 -2.06 -10.91 -3.83
N GLU A 170 -2.84 -11.39 -4.80
CA GLU A 170 -4.00 -10.70 -5.36
C GLU A 170 -3.75 -9.24 -5.77
N CYS A 171 -2.53 -8.95 -6.25
CA CYS A 171 -2.04 -7.62 -6.58
C CYS A 171 -2.95 -6.92 -7.61
N PRO A 172 -3.53 -5.75 -7.29
CA PRO A 172 -4.40 -5.00 -8.19
C PRO A 172 -3.78 -4.72 -9.58
N ALA A 173 -2.50 -4.38 -9.63
CA ALA A 173 -1.80 -4.09 -10.87
C ALA A 173 -1.60 -5.37 -11.72
N ALA A 174 -1.24 -6.49 -11.10
CA ALA A 174 -1.06 -7.76 -11.81
C ALA A 174 -2.40 -8.29 -12.35
N ARG A 175 -3.48 -8.15 -11.57
CA ARG A 175 -4.86 -8.50 -12.00
C ARG A 175 -5.34 -7.59 -13.14
N ASN A 176 -4.98 -6.30 -13.12
CA ASN A 176 -5.26 -5.38 -14.23
C ASN A 176 -4.53 -5.78 -15.52
N PHE A 177 -3.28 -6.23 -15.41
CA PHE A 177 -2.55 -6.79 -16.55
C PHE A 177 -3.20 -8.08 -17.08
N ALA A 178 -3.62 -9.01 -16.21
CA ALA A 178 -4.37 -10.20 -16.60
C ALA A 178 -5.67 -9.85 -17.35
N LEU A 179 -6.36 -8.80 -16.93
CA LEU A 179 -7.56 -8.26 -17.58
C LEU A 179 -7.27 -7.35 -18.79
N SER A 180 -6.00 -7.23 -19.20
CA SER A 180 -5.56 -6.39 -20.34
C SER A 180 -6.02 -4.93 -20.27
N ARG A 181 -5.97 -4.32 -19.07
CA ARG A 181 -6.39 -2.93 -18.85
C ARG A 181 -5.43 -2.15 -17.98
N TRP A 182 -5.40 -0.82 -18.17
CA TRP A 182 -4.81 0.15 -17.25
C TRP A 182 -3.32 -0.09 -16.93
N GLU A 183 -2.97 -0.27 -15.66
CA GLU A 183 -1.61 -0.41 -15.19
C GLU A 183 -1.08 -1.84 -15.34
N CYS A 184 0.10 -1.97 -15.93
CA CYS A 184 0.87 -3.19 -16.08
C CYS A 184 2.17 -3.08 -15.24
N PRO A 185 2.35 -3.94 -14.23
CA PRO A 185 3.47 -3.85 -13.30
C PRO A 185 4.76 -4.44 -13.88
N ILE A 186 5.90 -3.82 -13.58
CA ILE A 186 7.24 -4.27 -13.96
C ILE A 186 8.14 -4.37 -12.71
N PRO A 187 8.15 -5.52 -12.00
CA PRO A 187 9.16 -5.74 -10.96
C PRO A 187 10.53 -5.88 -11.60
N SER A 188 11.53 -5.17 -11.09
CA SER A 188 12.82 -4.99 -11.74
C SER A 188 14.03 -5.31 -10.86
N SER A 189 13.92 -5.16 -9.55
CA SER A 189 15.06 -5.13 -8.64
C SER A 189 14.95 -6.15 -7.49
N PRO A 190 15.82 -7.17 -7.44
CA PRO A 190 15.86 -8.12 -6.32
C PRO A 190 16.50 -7.53 -5.05
N ALA A 191 17.02 -6.28 -5.10
CA ALA A 191 17.77 -5.66 -4.02
C ALA A 191 17.23 -4.29 -3.66
N CYS A 192 17.42 -3.86 -2.40
CA CYS A 192 17.03 -2.54 -1.93
C CYS A 192 18.21 -1.88 -1.21
N ASN A 193 18.30 -0.55 -1.29
CA ASN A 193 19.27 0.25 -0.55
C ASN A 193 18.64 0.95 0.68
N ALA A 194 17.47 0.49 1.12
CA ALA A 194 16.82 0.92 2.35
C ALA A 194 16.54 -0.31 3.23
N ASN A 195 16.67 -0.16 4.54
CA ASN A 195 16.41 -1.20 5.53
C ASN A 195 15.14 -0.84 6.32
N CYS A 196 14.03 -0.63 5.61
CA CYS A 196 12.78 -0.16 6.20
C CYS A 196 12.32 -1.08 7.33
N ILE A 197 11.92 -0.52 8.47
CA ILE A 197 11.41 -1.29 9.63
C ILE A 197 10.25 -2.21 9.21
N GLY A 198 9.30 -1.69 8.44
CA GLY A 198 8.14 -2.43 7.95
C GLY A 198 8.23 -2.81 6.48
N CYS A 199 9.35 -3.35 5.99
CA CYS A 199 9.48 -3.73 4.59
C CYS A 199 8.56 -4.91 4.26
N ILE A 200 7.62 -4.71 3.32
CA ILE A 200 6.64 -5.74 2.93
C ILE A 200 7.25 -6.89 2.11
N SER A 201 8.47 -6.69 1.58
CA SER A 201 9.12 -7.63 0.67
C SER A 201 10.37 -8.29 1.21
N PHE A 202 10.81 -7.86 2.38
CA PHE A 202 11.96 -8.44 3.04
C PHE A 202 11.87 -8.22 4.54
N GLN A 203 11.82 -9.31 5.30
CA GLN A 203 11.96 -9.32 6.74
C GLN A 203 13.22 -10.14 7.08
N PRO A 204 14.05 -9.70 8.05
CA PRO A 204 15.19 -10.50 8.52
C PRO A 204 14.75 -11.90 8.97
N GLU A 205 15.61 -12.91 8.79
CA GLU A 205 15.30 -14.31 9.15
C GLU A 205 15.08 -14.49 10.66
N GLU A 206 15.64 -13.60 11.47
CA GLU A 206 15.51 -13.62 12.93
C GLU A 206 14.17 -13.05 13.42
N GLU A 207 13.41 -12.35 12.56
CA GLU A 207 12.12 -11.77 12.90
C GLU A 207 10.99 -12.80 12.75
N THR A 208 9.96 -12.69 13.59
CA THR A 208 8.78 -13.57 13.52
C THR A 208 7.74 -13.11 12.50
N ILE A 209 7.85 -11.85 12.05
CA ILE A 209 6.96 -11.27 11.06
C ILE A 209 7.43 -11.69 9.67
N VAL A 210 6.54 -12.31 8.90
CA VAL A 210 6.82 -12.69 7.51
C VAL A 210 6.51 -11.56 6.54
N SER A 211 7.23 -11.53 5.42
CA SER A 211 6.93 -10.63 4.30
C SER A 211 5.60 -11.03 3.66
N THR A 212 4.81 -10.03 3.25
CA THR A 212 3.52 -10.27 2.59
C THR A 212 3.69 -10.47 1.08
N GLN A 213 4.79 -9.97 0.50
CA GLN A 213 5.08 -10.05 -0.93
C GLN A 213 6.57 -10.23 -1.17
N ASP A 214 7.04 -11.46 -1.37
CA ASP A 214 8.47 -11.75 -1.48
C ASP A 214 9.12 -11.07 -2.68
N ARG A 215 10.37 -10.63 -2.50
CA ARG A 215 11.17 -10.07 -3.60
C ARG A 215 11.38 -11.10 -4.70
N LEU A 216 11.27 -10.64 -5.95
CA LEU A 216 11.80 -11.41 -7.07
C LEU A 216 13.27 -11.79 -6.83
N THR A 217 13.64 -12.99 -7.27
CA THR A 217 14.97 -13.59 -7.00
C THR A 217 15.93 -13.46 -8.18
N PHE A 218 15.53 -12.74 -9.24
CA PHE A 218 16.28 -12.58 -10.47
C PHE A 218 16.31 -11.12 -10.92
N LYS A 219 17.26 -10.80 -11.80
CA LYS A 219 17.30 -9.54 -12.53
C LYS A 219 16.68 -9.77 -13.91
N PRO A 220 15.58 -9.09 -14.27
CA PRO A 220 15.03 -9.20 -15.61
C PRO A 220 15.94 -8.53 -16.63
N THR A 221 15.85 -8.96 -17.89
CA THR A 221 16.50 -8.27 -19.00
C THR A 221 15.55 -7.23 -19.61
N ALA A 222 16.10 -6.31 -20.41
CA ALA A 222 15.29 -5.34 -21.12
C ALA A 222 14.32 -6.04 -22.09
N GLU A 223 14.75 -7.13 -22.73
CA GLU A 223 13.94 -7.93 -23.66
C GLU A 223 12.72 -8.54 -22.96
N GLU A 224 12.89 -9.14 -21.77
CA GLU A 224 11.79 -9.68 -20.98
C GLU A 224 10.76 -8.59 -20.65
N ILE A 225 11.21 -7.37 -20.33
CA ILE A 225 10.32 -6.24 -20.04
C ILE A 225 9.56 -5.82 -21.31
N ILE A 226 10.25 -5.65 -22.43
CA ILE A 226 9.66 -5.15 -23.69
C ILE A 226 8.62 -6.13 -24.25
N GLU A 227 8.84 -7.43 -24.09
CA GLU A 227 8.05 -8.49 -24.71
C GLU A 227 6.55 -8.41 -24.38
N TYR A 228 6.19 -8.07 -23.14
CA TYR A 228 4.78 -7.94 -22.72
C TYR A 228 4.32 -6.48 -22.58
N THR A 229 5.23 -5.55 -22.25
CA THR A 229 4.85 -4.15 -22.01
C THR A 229 4.47 -3.40 -23.29
N VAL A 230 5.15 -3.63 -24.42
CA VAL A 230 4.80 -2.98 -25.69
C VAL A 230 3.43 -3.42 -26.19
N PRO A 231 3.10 -4.73 -26.25
CA PRO A 231 1.73 -5.15 -26.54
C PRO A 231 0.70 -4.57 -25.58
N HIS A 232 0.99 -4.46 -24.28
CA HIS A 232 0.07 -3.85 -23.32
C HIS A 232 -0.19 -2.37 -23.65
N LEU A 233 0.88 -1.58 -23.86
CA LEU A 233 0.78 -0.15 -24.20
C LEU A 233 0.02 0.12 -25.50
N GLU A 234 0.08 -0.81 -26.45
CA GLU A 234 -0.62 -0.68 -27.73
C GLU A 234 -2.13 -0.92 -27.65
N ASN A 235 -2.55 -1.80 -26.74
CA ASN A 235 -3.90 -2.39 -26.77
C ASN A 235 -4.76 -2.04 -25.55
N ALA A 236 -4.17 -1.87 -24.36
CA ALA A 236 -4.95 -1.64 -23.14
C ALA A 236 -5.55 -0.22 -23.12
N PRO A 237 -6.76 -0.03 -22.58
CA PRO A 237 -7.32 1.31 -22.36
C PRO A 237 -6.55 2.07 -21.28
N TYR A 238 -6.27 3.35 -21.53
CA TYR A 238 -5.49 4.24 -20.65
C TYR A 238 -4.22 3.57 -20.10
N PRO A 239 -3.34 3.09 -21.00
CA PRO A 239 -2.31 2.13 -20.62
C PRO A 239 -1.18 2.82 -19.86
N ILE A 240 -0.77 2.19 -18.77
CA ILE A 240 0.37 2.59 -17.94
C ILE A 240 1.24 1.36 -17.75
N VAL A 241 2.56 1.53 -17.83
CA VAL A 241 3.50 0.53 -17.34
C VAL A 241 4.31 1.13 -16.20
N SER A 242 4.45 0.39 -15.11
CA SER A 242 5.05 0.90 -13.87
C SER A 242 6.20 0.02 -13.39
N PHE A 243 7.40 0.57 -13.36
CA PHE A 243 8.49 0.01 -12.57
C PHE A 243 8.23 0.26 -11.07
N GLY A 244 8.74 -0.59 -10.18
CA GLY A 244 8.55 -0.42 -8.74
C GLY A 244 7.27 -1.08 -8.23
N GLN A 245 7.39 -2.28 -7.70
CA GLN A 245 6.28 -3.12 -7.23
C GLN A 245 6.49 -3.61 -5.79
N GLY A 246 5.42 -4.08 -5.15
CA GLY A 246 5.51 -4.58 -3.77
C GLY A 246 6.37 -5.85 -3.65
N CYS A 247 6.48 -6.65 -4.71
CA CYS A 247 7.32 -7.85 -4.80
C CYS A 247 8.77 -7.57 -5.27
N GLU A 248 9.29 -6.35 -5.09
CA GLU A 248 10.67 -6.01 -5.42
C GLU A 248 11.35 -5.17 -4.32
N GLY A 249 12.64 -4.89 -4.52
CA GLY A 249 13.41 -3.93 -3.72
C GLY A 249 13.30 -2.50 -4.26
N GLU A 250 14.43 -1.86 -4.51
CA GLU A 250 14.49 -0.49 -5.05
C GLU A 250 14.80 -0.52 -6.56
N PRO A 251 13.85 -0.12 -7.44
CA PRO A 251 14.05 -0.18 -8.90
C PRO A 251 15.13 0.75 -9.43
N LEU A 252 15.45 1.88 -8.78
CA LEU A 252 16.55 2.75 -9.22
C LEU A 252 17.93 2.08 -9.13
N LEU A 253 18.06 0.95 -8.41
CA LEU A 253 19.28 0.13 -8.46
C LEU A 253 19.47 -0.58 -9.80
N MET A 254 18.39 -0.69 -10.60
CA MET A 254 18.34 -1.33 -11.91
C MET A 254 18.14 -0.30 -13.04
N TRP A 255 18.49 0.96 -12.80
CA TRP A 255 18.21 2.07 -13.73
C TRP A 255 18.79 1.89 -15.13
N GLU A 256 19.88 1.13 -15.31
CA GLU A 256 20.45 0.85 -16.63
C GLU A 256 19.54 -0.04 -17.47
N THR A 257 19.04 -1.13 -16.88
CA THR A 257 18.04 -2.01 -17.51
C THR A 257 16.76 -1.24 -17.78
N ILE A 258 16.28 -0.45 -16.82
CA ILE A 258 15.08 0.39 -16.99
C ILE A 258 15.29 1.38 -18.15
N ARG A 259 16.44 2.04 -18.23
CA ARG A 259 16.79 2.98 -19.32
C ARG A 259 16.73 2.28 -20.68
N GLU A 260 17.33 1.09 -20.79
CA GLU A 260 17.33 0.29 -22.02
C GLU A 260 15.91 -0.13 -22.42
N SER A 261 15.10 -0.58 -21.46
CA SER A 261 13.68 -0.88 -21.69
C SER A 261 12.90 0.33 -22.18
N ILE A 262 13.08 1.51 -21.56
CA ILE A 262 12.36 2.73 -21.96
C ILE A 262 12.73 3.13 -23.39
N ILE A 263 14.02 3.13 -23.75
CA ILE A 263 14.46 3.45 -25.12
C ILE A 263 13.79 2.50 -26.12
N ALA A 264 13.83 1.19 -25.83
CA ALA A 264 13.28 0.19 -26.73
C ALA A 264 11.75 0.27 -26.83
N ILE A 265 11.04 0.48 -25.71
CA ILE A 265 9.59 0.72 -25.69
C ILE A 265 9.26 1.94 -26.54
N ARG A 266 9.91 3.08 -26.30
CA ARG A 266 9.65 4.35 -27.00
C ARG A 266 10.03 4.32 -28.48
N SER A 267 10.93 3.42 -28.88
CA SER A 267 11.20 3.16 -30.30
C SER A 267 10.09 2.38 -31.02
N LYS A 268 9.25 1.65 -30.27
CA LYS A 268 8.18 0.80 -30.81
C LYS A 268 6.80 1.45 -30.67
N THR A 269 6.59 2.25 -29.63
CA THR A 269 5.31 2.92 -29.34
C THR A 269 5.50 4.22 -28.56
N ASP A 270 4.70 5.23 -28.91
CA ASP A 270 4.52 6.47 -28.16
C ASP A 270 3.29 6.45 -27.24
N LYS A 271 2.52 5.35 -27.24
CA LYS A 271 1.31 5.22 -26.42
C LYS A 271 1.64 4.98 -24.95
N GLY A 272 0.69 5.41 -24.11
CA GLY A 272 0.68 5.18 -22.67
C GLY A 272 1.79 5.89 -21.90
N SER A 273 1.73 5.78 -20.57
CA SER A 273 2.70 6.40 -19.66
C SER A 273 3.66 5.37 -19.08
N ILE A 274 4.92 5.76 -18.92
CA ILE A 274 5.92 4.98 -18.18
C ILE A 274 6.16 5.63 -16.83
N ASN A 275 5.81 4.91 -15.76
CA ASN A 275 5.94 5.32 -14.38
C ASN A 275 7.04 4.52 -13.65
N ILE A 276 7.61 5.10 -12.60
CA ILE A 276 8.44 4.38 -11.63
C ILE A 276 8.03 4.71 -10.18
N ASN A 277 7.70 3.69 -9.39
CA ASN A 277 7.53 3.78 -7.95
C ASN A 277 8.88 3.51 -7.28
N THR A 278 9.37 4.39 -6.41
CA THR A 278 10.75 4.30 -5.90
C THR A 278 10.88 4.98 -4.54
N ASN A 279 11.94 4.70 -3.79
CA ASN A 279 12.35 5.51 -2.63
C ASN A 279 13.02 6.84 -3.02
N GLY A 280 13.31 7.08 -4.31
CA GLY A 280 13.91 8.32 -4.80
C GLY A 280 15.41 8.47 -4.50
N SER A 281 16.10 7.40 -4.11
CA SER A 281 17.48 7.44 -3.60
C SER A 281 18.58 7.75 -4.62
N LYS A 282 18.27 7.88 -5.91
CA LYS A 282 19.28 8.10 -6.97
C LYS A 282 18.88 9.18 -7.99
N PRO A 283 19.11 10.47 -7.69
CA PRO A 283 18.77 11.59 -8.59
C PRO A 283 19.42 11.50 -9.98
N ASP A 284 20.68 11.05 -10.05
CA ASP A 284 21.39 10.91 -11.32
C ASP A 284 20.76 9.83 -12.21
N ALA A 285 20.29 8.73 -11.61
CA ALA A 285 19.55 7.70 -12.32
C ALA A 285 18.21 8.27 -12.83
N VAL A 286 17.46 8.97 -11.98
CA VAL A 286 16.20 9.62 -12.36
C VAL A 286 16.40 10.57 -13.54
N LYS A 287 17.47 11.38 -13.52
CA LYS A 287 17.85 12.25 -14.65
C LYS A 287 18.04 11.46 -15.94
N LYS A 288 18.80 10.37 -15.88
CA LYS A 288 19.06 9.51 -17.04
C LYS A 288 17.79 8.85 -17.59
N LEU A 289 16.84 8.50 -16.72
CA LEU A 289 15.54 7.96 -17.11
C LEU A 289 14.64 9.04 -17.74
N CYS A 290 14.66 10.28 -17.23
CA CYS A 290 13.96 11.41 -17.84
C CYS A 290 14.43 11.67 -19.28
N GLU A 291 15.76 11.64 -19.49
CA GLU A 291 16.40 11.88 -20.80
C GLU A 291 15.94 10.89 -21.88
N VAL A 292 15.46 9.71 -21.50
CA VAL A 292 15.06 8.65 -22.45
C VAL A 292 13.55 8.43 -22.55
N GLY A 293 12.74 9.14 -21.78
CA GLY A 293 11.28 9.13 -21.92
C GLY A 293 10.49 8.54 -20.74
N LEU A 294 11.04 8.54 -19.52
CA LEU A 294 10.24 8.36 -18.30
C LEU A 294 9.20 9.49 -18.18
N ASP A 295 7.96 9.16 -17.82
CA ASP A 295 6.85 10.13 -17.77
C ASP A 295 6.51 10.58 -16.35
N SER A 296 6.58 9.65 -15.40
CA SER A 296 6.26 9.94 -14.00
C SER A 296 7.11 9.17 -13.01
N ILE A 297 7.23 9.75 -11.82
CA ILE A 297 7.78 9.11 -10.62
C ILE A 297 6.73 9.17 -9.52
N ARG A 298 6.68 8.13 -8.69
CA ARG A 298 6.01 8.15 -7.41
C ARG A 298 7.01 7.76 -6.32
N VAL A 299 7.33 8.71 -5.45
CA VAL A 299 8.35 8.52 -4.42
C VAL A 299 7.70 8.11 -3.10
N SER A 300 8.03 6.92 -2.59
CA SER A 300 7.54 6.44 -1.30
C SER A 300 8.20 7.19 -0.15
N LEU A 301 7.36 7.76 0.72
CA LEU A 301 7.77 8.64 1.80
C LEU A 301 6.94 8.34 3.04
N ASN A 302 7.57 7.90 4.12
CA ASN A 302 6.86 7.72 5.40
C ASN A 302 6.73 9.02 6.18
N SER A 303 7.57 10.02 5.92
CA SER A 303 7.52 11.33 6.56
C SER A 303 8.40 12.32 5.79
N ALA A 304 7.95 13.57 5.68
CA ALA A 304 8.70 14.73 5.21
C ALA A 304 9.66 15.27 6.29
N GLN A 305 9.48 14.91 7.57
CA GLN A 305 10.47 15.17 8.60
C GLN A 305 11.64 14.20 8.48
N LYS A 306 12.81 14.72 8.11
CA LYS A 306 14.04 13.94 7.87
C LYS A 306 14.39 12.94 8.98
N SER A 307 14.22 13.32 10.25
CA SER A 307 14.52 12.45 11.40
C SER A 307 13.62 11.21 11.44
N ILE A 308 12.31 11.40 11.25
CA ILE A 308 11.31 10.33 11.22
C ILE A 308 11.50 9.45 9.97
N TYR A 309 11.75 10.09 8.82
CA TYR A 309 12.11 9.37 7.60
C TYR A 309 13.30 8.42 7.82
N THR A 310 14.40 8.97 8.34
CA THR A 310 15.66 8.24 8.51
C THR A 310 15.52 7.10 9.52
N ALA A 311 14.74 7.30 10.59
CA ALA A 311 14.48 6.28 11.59
C ALA A 311 13.75 5.06 11.01
N TYR A 312 12.78 5.28 10.11
CA TYR A 312 12.00 4.21 9.48
C TYR A 312 12.71 3.57 8.28
N TYR A 313 13.10 4.35 7.26
CA TYR A 313 13.69 3.83 6.02
C TYR A 313 15.11 3.28 6.19
N ARG A 314 15.83 3.77 7.22
CA ARG A 314 17.24 3.43 7.50
C ARG A 314 18.08 3.41 6.21
N PRO A 315 18.27 4.59 5.57
CA PRO A 315 18.96 4.70 4.28
C PRO A 315 20.35 4.05 4.30
N ASN A 316 20.67 3.32 3.24
CA ASN A 316 21.99 2.76 3.00
C ASN A 316 22.55 3.32 1.68
N ASN A 317 23.61 4.13 1.77
CA ASN A 317 24.23 4.83 0.64
C ASN A 317 23.32 5.84 -0.10
N TYR A 318 22.39 6.45 0.63
CA TYR A 318 21.67 7.66 0.20
C TYR A 318 21.19 8.45 1.43
N GLN A 319 20.73 9.67 1.24
CA GLN A 319 20.19 10.54 2.28
C GLN A 319 18.84 11.14 1.88
N PHE A 320 18.12 11.70 2.85
CA PHE A 320 16.80 12.31 2.62
C PHE A 320 16.81 13.37 1.50
N GLU A 321 17.88 14.16 1.41
CA GLU A 321 18.03 15.19 0.38
C GLU A 321 18.05 14.63 -1.05
N ASP A 322 18.51 13.39 -1.24
CA ASP A 322 18.50 12.73 -2.55
C ASP A 322 17.07 12.52 -3.04
N ILE A 323 16.14 12.24 -2.14
CA ILE A 323 14.71 12.03 -2.43
C ILE A 323 14.10 13.32 -2.97
N VAL A 324 14.35 14.43 -2.25
CA VAL A 324 13.92 15.77 -2.64
C VAL A 324 14.54 16.15 -3.99
N GLN A 325 15.81 15.81 -4.20
CA GLN A 325 16.50 16.09 -5.45
C GLN A 325 15.94 15.29 -6.62
N SER A 326 15.58 14.02 -6.43
CA SER A 326 14.91 13.20 -7.45
C SER A 326 13.58 13.80 -7.90
N LEU A 327 12.76 14.28 -6.96
CA LEU A 327 11.51 14.98 -7.27
C LEU A 327 11.77 16.28 -8.06
N LYS A 328 12.77 17.08 -7.65
CA LYS A 328 13.18 18.30 -8.37
C LYS A 328 13.67 18.01 -9.79
N VAL A 329 14.43 16.93 -9.98
CA VAL A 329 14.90 16.50 -11.32
C VAL A 329 13.71 16.20 -12.22
N MET A 330 12.71 15.44 -11.76
CA MET A 330 11.51 15.16 -12.56
C MET A 330 10.77 16.43 -12.99
N ARG A 331 10.61 17.39 -12.06
CA ARG A 331 9.99 18.68 -12.36
C ARG A 331 10.82 19.52 -13.33
N HIS A 332 12.14 19.49 -13.24
CA HIS A 332 13.04 20.18 -14.17
C HIS A 332 12.86 19.72 -15.63
N TYR A 333 12.58 18.43 -15.84
CA TYR A 333 12.28 17.87 -17.16
C TYR A 333 10.79 17.99 -17.57
N ASN A 334 9.98 18.77 -16.82
CA ASN A 334 8.52 18.91 -17.01
C ASN A 334 7.77 17.57 -16.97
N LYS A 335 8.26 16.63 -16.15
CA LYS A 335 7.62 15.32 -15.93
C LYS A 335 6.81 15.32 -14.65
N TRP A 336 5.93 14.32 -14.50
CA TRP A 336 5.07 14.21 -13.32
C TRP A 336 5.85 13.65 -12.13
N ALA A 337 5.64 14.23 -10.96
CA ALA A 337 6.23 13.77 -9.72
C ALA A 337 5.14 13.76 -8.65
N SER A 338 5.00 12.63 -7.97
CA SER A 338 4.11 12.46 -6.84
C SER A 338 4.83 11.75 -5.69
N ILE A 339 4.22 11.83 -4.51
CA ILE A 339 4.64 11.07 -3.33
C ILE A 339 3.60 10.00 -3.01
N ASN A 340 4.08 8.83 -2.61
CA ASN A 340 3.27 7.80 -1.97
C ASN A 340 3.51 7.92 -0.47
N TYR A 341 2.59 8.60 0.21
CA TYR A 341 2.80 9.09 1.56
C TYR A 341 2.12 8.21 2.60
N PHE A 342 2.86 7.75 3.61
CA PHE A 342 2.30 6.85 4.64
C PHE A 342 1.67 7.67 5.76
N VAL A 343 0.37 7.46 5.97
CA VAL A 343 -0.37 8.09 7.05
C VAL A 343 -0.36 7.16 8.27
N PHE A 344 0.16 7.67 9.38
CA PHE A 344 0.22 7.02 10.68
C PHE A 344 -0.37 8.00 11.70
N PRO A 345 -1.60 7.76 12.18
CA PRO A 345 -2.28 8.67 13.10
C PRO A 345 -1.49 8.96 14.39
N GLY A 346 -1.34 10.24 14.73
CA GLY A 346 -0.50 10.79 15.80
C GLY A 346 1.00 10.85 15.49
N MET A 347 1.42 10.68 14.23
CA MET A 347 2.82 10.82 13.81
C MET A 347 2.96 11.62 12.53
N THR A 348 2.26 11.22 11.46
CA THR A 348 2.41 11.83 10.12
C THR A 348 1.22 12.70 9.70
N ASP A 349 0.40 13.05 10.68
CA ASP A 349 -0.80 13.90 10.65
C ASP A 349 -0.68 15.08 11.63
N THR A 350 0.54 15.36 12.10
CA THR A 350 0.83 16.47 13.03
C THR A 350 1.14 17.77 12.29
N ASP A 351 0.98 18.92 12.96
CA ASP A 351 1.34 20.23 12.40
C ASP A 351 2.81 20.29 11.92
N ALA A 352 3.73 19.69 12.68
CA ALA A 352 5.14 19.64 12.33
C ALA A 352 5.41 18.85 11.04
N GLU A 353 4.58 17.83 10.77
CA GLU A 353 4.65 17.06 9.55
C GLU A 353 4.08 17.84 8.36
N TYR A 354 2.95 18.52 8.56
CA TYR A 354 2.34 19.38 7.55
C TYR A 354 3.27 20.52 7.11
N GLU A 355 3.94 21.17 8.06
CA GLU A 355 4.91 22.25 7.77
C GLU A 355 6.18 21.74 7.08
N ALA A 356 6.49 20.43 7.19
CA ALA A 356 7.64 19.83 6.54
C ALA A 356 7.37 19.38 5.09
N LEU A 357 6.11 19.10 4.74
CA LEU A 357 5.65 18.70 3.40
C LEU A 357 5.71 19.88 2.41
#